data_AF-A0A3M1Y8Y8-F1
#
_entry.id   AF-A0A3M1Y8Y8-F1
#
_cell.length_a   1.000
_cell.length_b   1.000
_cell.length_c   1.000
_cell.angle_alpha   90.00
_cell.angle_beta   90.00
_cell.angle_gamma   90.00
#
_symmetry.space_group_name_H-M   'P 1'
#
loop_
_entity.id
_entity.type
_entity.pdbx_description
1 polymer ?
#
loop_
_entity_poly.entity_id
_entity_poly.type
_entity_poly.pdbx_seq_one_letter_code
_entity_poly.pdbx_strand_id
1 'polypeptide(L)'
;MKRVLKILTSLKTTNLLLGLLILLFTGGAFVMPRSASFQRLHQMSLFEWLKEAPISSSWWLLASIGVLLVLALNTLFCSVDSLLKKPKGRNFLLYISPQIIHLGFCFILFAHLLSSAWAYHLFGLFNEGTSTRLPDGTVMVLERIEYRLQSGYITSMKALLRVKGKEERSFYLEPNHPALVSGYGVYLKQIGINPFPRALIEVSYEPGAVWALIGGILFALGTVTLILLKLKRGQG
;
A
#
# COMPACT_ATOMS: atom_id res chain seq x y z
N MET A 1 11.15 -8.83 32.73
CA MET A 1 9.87 -9.07 32.01
C MET A 1 8.71 -8.14 32.43
N LYS A 2 8.29 -8.09 33.70
CA LYS A 2 7.09 -7.31 34.12
C LYS A 2 7.10 -5.81 33.73
N ARG A 3 8.27 -5.15 33.78
CA ARG A 3 8.42 -3.72 33.39
C ARG A 3 8.25 -3.50 31.88
N VAL A 4 8.88 -4.33 31.05
CA VAL A 4 8.77 -4.26 29.57
C VAL A 4 7.33 -4.48 29.14
N LEU A 5 6.66 -5.48 29.71
CA LEU A 5 5.26 -5.76 29.41
C LEU A 5 4.35 -4.57 29.79
N LYS A 6 4.61 -3.93 30.93
CA LYS A 6 3.86 -2.74 31.38
C LYS A 6 4.07 -1.53 30.47
N ILE A 7 5.25 -1.38 29.87
CA ILE A 7 5.53 -0.32 28.88
C ILE A 7 4.78 -0.63 27.58
N LEU A 8 4.85 -1.89 27.12
CA LEU A 8 4.20 -2.35 25.89
C LEU A 8 2.68 -2.42 25.99
N THR A 9 2.09 -2.42 27.18
CA THR A 9 0.62 -2.34 27.35
C THR A 9 0.11 -0.95 27.75
N SER A 10 1.00 0.06 27.80
CA SER A 10 0.62 1.40 28.26
C SER A 10 0.13 2.30 27.13
N LEU A 11 -1.02 2.93 27.34
CA LEU A 11 -1.55 4.00 26.48
C LEU A 11 -0.62 5.23 26.41
N LYS A 12 0.14 5.50 27.47
CA LYS A 12 1.11 6.62 27.47
C LYS A 12 2.21 6.38 26.44
N THR A 13 2.68 5.13 26.34
CA THR A 13 3.66 4.73 25.33
C THR A 13 3.09 4.90 23.93
N THR A 14 1.85 4.48 23.70
CA THR A 14 1.17 4.66 22.39
C THR A 14 1.14 6.14 21.97
N ASN A 15 0.68 7.03 22.87
CA ASN A 15 0.59 8.46 22.57
C ASN A 15 1.97 9.09 22.32
N LEU A 16 2.99 8.68 23.09
CA LEU A 16 4.37 9.13 22.90
C LEU A 16 4.91 8.69 21.53
N LEU A 17 4.72 7.42 21.16
CA LEU A 17 5.16 6.89 19.87
C LEU A 17 4.44 7.57 18.71
N LEU A 18 3.15 7.84 18.84
CA LEU A 18 2.38 8.56 17.82
C LEU A 18 2.88 10.00 17.67
N GLY A 19 3.13 10.71 18.78
CA GLY A 19 3.73 12.04 18.76
C GLY A 19 5.11 12.07 18.12
N LEU A 20 5.96 11.08 18.45
CA LEU A 20 7.28 10.91 17.83
C LEU A 20 7.16 10.64 16.32
N LEU A 21 6.22 9.80 15.91
CA LEU A 21 5.98 9.49 14.48
C LEU A 21 5.56 10.75 13.71
N ILE A 22 4.69 11.58 14.29
CA ILE A 22 4.30 12.86 13.71
C ILE A 22 5.53 13.76 13.53
N LEU A 23 6.37 13.91 14.56
CA LEU A 23 7.59 14.71 14.47
C LEU A 23 8.56 14.20 13.38
N LEU A 24 8.74 12.88 13.28
CA LEU A 24 9.58 12.27 12.26
C LEU A 24 9.03 12.51 10.84
N PHE A 25 7.73 12.37 10.63
CA PHE A 25 7.09 12.66 9.33
C PHE A 25 7.15 14.14 8.98
N THR A 26 6.95 15.03 9.95
CA THR A 26 7.15 16.47 9.74
C THR A 26 8.60 16.77 9.33
N GLY A 27 9.59 16.19 10.02
CA GLY A 27 11.00 16.32 9.64
C GLY A 27 11.26 15.77 8.22
N GLY A 28 10.70 14.61 7.89
CA GLY A 28 10.79 14.00 6.57
C GLY A 28 10.21 14.87 5.45
N ALA A 29 9.09 15.54 5.69
CA ALA A 29 8.47 16.45 4.73
C ALA A 29 9.39 17.64 4.35
N PHE A 30 10.25 18.08 5.27
CA PHE A 30 11.27 19.10 4.96
C PHE A 30 12.51 18.51 4.26
N VAL A 31 12.91 17.29 4.58
CA VAL A 31 14.10 16.66 3.99
C VAL A 31 13.84 16.17 2.56
N MET A 32 12.65 15.59 2.31
CA MET A 32 12.33 14.90 1.06
C MET A 32 12.50 15.76 -0.20
N PRO A 33 12.02 17.02 -0.27
CA PRO A 33 12.17 17.85 -1.48
C PRO A 33 13.62 18.25 -1.78
N ARG A 34 14.53 18.17 -0.80
CA ARG A 34 15.92 18.60 -0.92
C ARG A 34 16.86 17.51 -1.43
N SER A 35 16.40 16.26 -1.49
CA SER A 35 17.23 15.12 -1.84
C SER A 35 16.71 14.43 -3.10
N ALA A 36 17.55 14.42 -4.15
CA ALA A 36 17.23 13.74 -5.41
C ALA A 36 17.03 12.22 -5.22
N SER A 37 17.56 11.63 -4.14
CA SER A 37 17.41 10.21 -3.82
C SER A 37 15.94 9.77 -3.75
N PHE A 38 15.01 10.65 -3.37
CA PHE A 38 13.60 10.31 -3.27
C PHE A 38 12.87 10.20 -4.63
N GLN A 39 13.45 10.70 -5.72
CA GLN A 39 12.83 10.59 -7.05
C GLN A 39 12.67 9.14 -7.52
N ARG A 40 13.58 8.26 -7.09
CA ARG A 40 13.56 6.82 -7.42
C ARG A 40 12.64 5.99 -6.53
N LEU A 41 12.11 6.55 -5.45
CA LEU A 41 11.29 5.80 -4.48
C LEU A 41 9.99 5.24 -5.10
N HIS A 42 9.47 5.87 -6.16
CA HIS A 42 8.29 5.37 -6.88
C HIS A 42 8.59 4.16 -7.79
N GLN A 43 9.85 3.88 -8.09
CA GLN A 43 10.24 2.88 -9.10
C GLN A 43 10.59 1.51 -8.50
N MET A 44 10.76 1.42 -7.18
CA MET A 44 11.23 0.21 -6.49
C MET A 44 10.61 0.10 -5.10
N SER A 45 10.78 -1.06 -4.46
CA SER A 45 10.28 -1.25 -3.10
C SER A 45 11.03 -0.37 -2.09
N LEU A 46 10.36 -0.06 -0.97
CA LEU A 46 10.94 0.76 0.10
C LEU A 46 12.26 0.15 0.63
N PHE A 47 12.31 -1.16 0.88
CA PHE A 47 13.51 -1.79 1.44
C PHE A 47 14.64 -1.94 0.42
N GLU A 48 14.32 -2.08 -0.86
CA GLU A 48 15.32 -2.02 -1.92
C GLU A 48 15.93 -0.63 -2.01
N TRP A 49 15.09 0.42 -2.05
CA TRP A 49 15.53 1.80 -2.03
C TRP A 49 16.40 2.13 -0.81
N LEU A 50 16.01 1.61 0.37
CA LEU A 50 16.69 1.86 1.63
C LEU A 50 18.13 1.31 1.67
N LYS A 51 18.43 0.26 0.89
CA LYS A 51 19.80 -0.27 0.76
C LYS A 51 20.74 0.70 0.06
N GLU A 52 20.22 1.50 -0.87
CA GLU A 52 21.00 2.48 -1.65
C GLU A 52 20.93 3.90 -1.07
N ALA A 53 19.92 4.18 -0.24
CA ALA A 53 19.64 5.53 0.23
C ALA A 53 20.69 6.05 1.24
N PRO A 54 21.18 7.29 1.08
CA PRO A 54 22.11 7.86 2.05
C PRO A 54 21.41 8.09 3.39
N ILE A 55 22.02 7.60 4.48
CA ILE A 55 21.50 7.69 5.86
C ILE A 55 21.19 9.14 6.25
N SER A 56 21.98 10.10 5.77
CA SER A 56 21.76 11.54 6.01
C SER A 56 20.41 12.04 5.49
N SER A 57 19.83 11.40 4.48
CA SER A 57 18.51 11.75 3.93
C SER A 57 17.40 10.81 4.42
N SER A 58 17.71 9.56 4.76
CA SER A 58 16.73 8.52 5.08
C SER A 58 16.55 8.24 6.58
N TRP A 59 17.33 8.87 7.47
CA TRP A 59 17.29 8.61 8.92
C TRP A 59 15.89 8.71 9.54
N TRP A 60 15.08 9.70 9.11
CA TRP A 60 13.74 9.91 9.64
C TRP A 60 12.80 8.76 9.25
N LEU A 61 12.98 8.22 8.05
CA LEU A 61 12.19 7.10 7.53
C LEU A 61 12.58 5.80 8.23
N LEU A 62 13.89 5.57 8.43
CA LEU A 62 14.40 4.46 9.25
C LEU A 62 13.85 4.51 10.68
N ALA A 63 13.90 5.69 11.32
CA ALA A 63 13.35 5.90 12.64
C ALA A 63 11.83 5.63 12.66
N SER A 64 11.09 6.11 11.66
CA SER A 64 9.65 5.88 11.55
C SER A 64 9.29 4.40 11.41
N ILE A 65 10.05 3.62 10.63
CA ILE A 65 9.86 2.16 10.53
C ILE A 65 10.04 1.51 11.90
N GLY A 66 11.08 1.89 12.65
CA GLY A 66 11.32 1.39 14.01
C GLY A 66 10.19 1.75 14.97
N VAL A 67 9.73 3.01 14.95
CA VAL A 67 8.61 3.48 15.79
C VAL A 67 7.31 2.75 15.44
N LEU A 68 7.01 2.55 14.16
CA LEU A 68 5.85 1.79 13.70
C LEU A 68 5.89 0.33 14.15
N LEU A 69 7.07 -0.31 14.12
CA LEU A 69 7.24 -1.66 14.63
C LEU A 69 6.92 -1.74 16.12
N VAL A 70 7.45 -0.81 16.93
CA VAL A 70 7.15 -0.76 18.37
C VAL A 70 5.68 -0.47 18.61
N LEU A 71 5.06 0.40 17.81
CA LEU A 71 3.62 0.71 17.88
C LEU A 71 2.77 -0.52 17.56
N ALA A 72 3.09 -1.28 16.51
CA ALA A 72 2.42 -2.53 16.17
C ALA A 72 2.49 -3.54 17.31
N LEU A 73 3.67 -3.74 17.89
CA LEU A 73 3.85 -4.63 19.04
C LEU A 73 3.03 -4.15 20.24
N ASN A 74 3.08 -2.86 20.56
CA ASN A 74 2.27 -2.25 21.61
C ASN A 74 0.76 -2.52 21.40
N THR A 75 0.25 -2.31 20.18
CA THR A 75 -1.14 -2.61 19.82
C THR A 75 -1.49 -4.09 19.99
N LEU A 76 -0.61 -5.01 19.58
CA LEU A 76 -0.83 -6.45 19.75
C LEU A 76 -0.87 -6.84 21.22
N PHE A 77 0.10 -6.40 22.03
CA PHE A 77 0.14 -6.70 23.46
C PHE A 77 -1.05 -6.10 24.21
N CYS A 78 -1.45 -4.87 23.90
CA CYS A 78 -2.66 -4.26 24.47
C CYS A 78 -3.92 -5.04 24.11
N SER A 79 -4.01 -5.51 22.86
CA SER A 79 -5.15 -6.31 22.39
C SER A 79 -5.25 -7.64 23.13
N VAL A 80 -4.15 -8.38 23.21
CA VAL A 80 -4.08 -9.68 23.90
C VAL A 80 -4.37 -9.52 25.40
N ASP A 81 -3.76 -8.54 26.08
CA ASP A 81 -4.01 -8.29 27.50
C ASP A 81 -5.48 -7.93 27.77
N SER A 82 -6.09 -7.12 26.89
CA SER A 82 -7.51 -6.80 26.96
C SER A 82 -8.38 -8.05 26.76
N LEU A 83 -8.07 -8.91 25.79
CA LEU A 83 -8.81 -10.15 25.48
C LEU A 83 -8.75 -11.17 26.63
N LEU A 84 -7.62 -11.29 27.31
CA LEU A 84 -7.45 -12.18 28.46
C LEU A 84 -8.22 -11.71 29.69
N LYS A 85 -8.36 -10.39 29.87
CA LYS A 85 -9.15 -9.79 30.95
C LYS A 85 -10.63 -9.77 30.58
N LYS A 86 -11.31 -10.93 30.71
CA LYS A 86 -12.75 -11.07 30.44
C LYS A 86 -13.56 -9.97 31.15
N PRO A 87 -14.31 -9.12 30.42
CA PRO A 87 -15.14 -8.11 31.04
C PRO A 87 -16.40 -8.75 31.65
N LYS A 88 -16.58 -8.61 32.97
CA LYS A 88 -17.87 -8.92 33.62
C LYS A 88 -18.87 -7.81 33.28
N GLY A 89 -19.99 -8.14 32.65
CA GLY A 89 -21.16 -7.25 32.51
C GLY A 89 -21.08 -6.12 31.48
N ARG A 90 -20.11 -6.12 30.54
CA ARG A 90 -20.01 -5.11 29.47
C ARG A 90 -20.61 -5.65 28.17
N ASN A 91 -21.34 -4.83 27.41
CA ASN A 91 -21.84 -5.21 26.08
C ASN A 91 -20.68 -5.76 25.23
N PHE A 92 -20.78 -7.02 24.82
CA PHE A 92 -19.75 -7.74 24.07
C PHE A 92 -19.28 -6.95 22.84
N LEU A 93 -20.23 -6.35 22.10
CA LEU A 93 -19.90 -5.56 20.91
C LEU A 93 -19.03 -4.34 21.23
N LEU A 94 -19.33 -3.60 22.31
CA LEU A 94 -18.52 -2.42 22.71
C LEU A 94 -17.08 -2.81 23.10
N TYR A 95 -16.89 -4.04 23.57
CA TYR A 95 -15.60 -4.55 23.98
C TYR A 95 -14.79 -5.11 22.81
N ILE A 96 -15.44 -5.80 21.86
CA ILE A 96 -14.77 -6.37 20.70
C ILE A 96 -14.46 -5.33 19.61
N SER A 97 -15.24 -4.24 19.50
CA SER A 97 -15.01 -3.21 18.49
C SER A 97 -13.59 -2.64 18.49
N PRO A 98 -13.00 -2.22 19.63
CA PRO A 98 -11.59 -1.80 19.66
C PRO A 98 -10.60 -2.87 19.21
N GLN A 99 -10.88 -4.15 19.48
CA GLN A 99 -10.03 -5.27 19.06
C GLN A 99 -10.07 -5.48 17.55
N ILE A 100 -11.24 -5.32 16.93
CA ILE A 100 -11.41 -5.36 15.47
C ILE A 100 -10.64 -4.21 14.82
N ILE A 101 -10.68 -3.00 15.41
CA ILE A 101 -9.90 -1.84 14.94
C ILE A 101 -8.39 -2.15 14.99
N HIS A 102 -7.90 -2.67 16.12
CA HIS A 102 -6.49 -3.04 16.28
C HIS A 102 -6.05 -4.11 15.29
N LEU A 103 -6.89 -5.13 15.06
CA LEU A 103 -6.62 -6.17 14.06
C LEU A 103 -6.56 -5.57 12.65
N GLY A 104 -7.50 -4.68 12.30
CA GLY A 104 -7.50 -3.96 11.03
C GLY A 104 -6.22 -3.13 10.83
N PHE A 105 -5.80 -2.38 11.85
CA PHE A 105 -4.54 -1.64 11.86
C PHE A 105 -3.33 -2.56 11.65
N CYS A 106 -3.28 -3.71 12.32
CA CYS A 106 -2.18 -4.67 12.16
C CYS A 106 -2.13 -5.25 10.74
N PHE A 107 -3.28 -5.54 10.12
CA PHE A 107 -3.33 -5.99 8.72
C PHE A 107 -2.87 -4.91 7.74
N ILE A 108 -3.23 -3.64 7.96
CA ILE A 108 -2.73 -2.52 7.15
C ILE A 108 -1.21 -2.39 7.26
N LEU A 109 -0.66 -2.44 8.49
CA LEU A 109 0.79 -2.40 8.67
C LEU A 109 1.49 -3.61 8.04
N PHE A 110 0.90 -4.80 8.18
CA PHE A 110 1.42 -6.01 7.55
C PHE A 110 1.40 -5.92 6.03
N ALA A 111 0.34 -5.36 5.44
CA ALA A 111 0.27 -5.08 4.02
C ALA A 111 1.41 -4.18 3.54
N HIS A 112 1.64 -3.06 4.25
CA HIS A 112 2.74 -2.16 3.94
C HIS A 112 4.10 -2.82 4.10
N LEU A 113 4.28 -3.68 5.11
CA LEU A 113 5.51 -4.45 5.28
C LEU A 113 5.74 -5.41 4.11
N LEU A 114 4.70 -6.14 3.67
CA LEU A 114 4.78 -7.05 2.53
C LEU A 114 5.12 -6.29 1.23
N SER A 115 4.40 -5.22 0.91
CA SER A 115 4.71 -4.42 -0.28
C SER A 115 6.10 -3.76 -0.18
N SER A 116 6.50 -3.28 1.00
CA SER A 116 7.83 -2.69 1.18
C SER A 116 8.98 -3.66 0.97
N ALA A 117 8.75 -4.97 1.17
CA ALA A 117 9.76 -6.00 1.05
C ALA A 117 9.74 -6.74 -0.30
N TRP A 118 8.57 -6.90 -0.91
CA TRP A 118 8.39 -7.76 -2.09
C TRP A 118 7.65 -7.11 -3.26
N ALA A 119 7.17 -5.87 -3.15
CA ALA A 119 6.61 -5.19 -4.30
C ALA A 119 7.70 -4.89 -5.33
N TYR A 120 7.33 -4.88 -6.60
CA TYR A 120 8.21 -4.44 -7.67
C TYR A 120 7.40 -3.87 -8.82
N HIS A 121 8.04 -2.97 -9.56
CA HIS A 121 7.46 -2.30 -10.72
C HIS A 121 8.40 -2.48 -11.91
N LEU A 122 7.89 -3.06 -12.99
CA LEU A 122 8.61 -3.23 -14.25
C LEU A 122 8.02 -2.26 -15.27
N PHE A 123 8.87 -1.40 -15.81
CA PHE A 123 8.50 -0.47 -16.87
C PHE A 123 9.03 -0.98 -18.20
N GLY A 124 8.16 -1.03 -19.20
CA GLY A 124 8.54 -1.40 -20.57
C GLY A 124 7.94 -0.45 -21.59
N LEU A 125 8.75 -0.11 -22.60
CA LEU A 125 8.30 0.59 -23.79
C LEU A 125 7.95 -0.43 -24.86
N PHE A 126 6.69 -0.45 -25.26
CA PHE A 126 6.15 -1.43 -26.20
C PHE A 126 5.74 -0.76 -27.50
N ASN A 127 6.18 -1.33 -28.62
CA ASN A 127 5.62 -1.02 -29.94
C ASN A 127 4.49 -2.01 -30.23
N GLU A 128 3.58 -1.64 -31.14
CA GLU A 128 2.60 -2.59 -31.68
C GLU A 128 3.30 -3.85 -32.23
N GLY A 129 2.71 -5.02 -31.97
CA GLY A 129 3.28 -6.33 -32.30
C GLY A 129 4.36 -6.83 -31.35
N THR A 130 4.85 -6.02 -30.40
CA THR A 130 5.89 -6.45 -29.45
C THR A 130 5.30 -7.35 -28.38
N SER A 131 6.05 -8.38 -27.98
CA SER A 131 5.67 -9.25 -26.86
C SER A 131 6.68 -9.17 -25.72
N THR A 132 6.21 -9.31 -24.48
CA THR A 132 7.02 -9.51 -23.29
C THR A 132 6.56 -10.74 -22.55
N ARG A 133 7.47 -11.35 -21.78
CA ARG A 133 7.16 -12.45 -20.88
C ARG A 133 7.18 -11.93 -19.45
N LEU A 134 6.08 -12.14 -18.74
CA LEU A 134 5.96 -11.90 -17.31
C LEU A 134 6.77 -12.96 -16.52
N PRO A 135 7.14 -12.68 -15.25
CA PRO A 135 7.95 -13.60 -14.43
C PRO A 135 7.29 -14.97 -14.20
N ASP A 136 5.97 -15.06 -14.31
CA ASP A 136 5.20 -16.32 -14.22
C ASP A 136 5.16 -17.12 -15.54
N GLY A 137 5.80 -16.63 -16.60
CA GLY A 137 5.82 -17.23 -17.93
C GLY A 137 4.69 -16.75 -18.86
N THR A 138 3.74 -15.95 -18.37
CA THR A 138 2.65 -15.40 -19.17
C THR A 138 3.18 -14.45 -20.24
N VAL A 139 2.77 -14.60 -21.50
CA VAL A 139 3.22 -13.73 -22.60
C VAL A 139 2.18 -12.64 -22.84
N MET A 140 2.59 -11.39 -22.81
CA MET A 140 1.75 -10.25 -23.16
C MET A 140 2.18 -9.70 -24.51
N VAL A 141 1.23 -9.48 -25.42
CA VAL A 141 1.45 -8.90 -26.74
C VAL A 141 0.67 -7.61 -26.85
N LEU A 142 1.35 -6.51 -27.18
CA LEU A 142 0.67 -5.26 -27.48
C LEU A 142 0.17 -5.32 -28.93
N GLU A 143 -1.13 -5.50 -29.13
CA GLU A 143 -1.69 -5.64 -30.48
C GLU A 143 -1.88 -4.29 -31.15
N ARG A 144 -2.39 -3.30 -30.42
CA ARG A 144 -2.75 -2.00 -30.99
C ARG A 144 -2.65 -0.87 -29.97
N ILE A 145 -2.27 0.31 -30.44
CA ILE A 145 -2.25 1.56 -29.69
C ILE A 145 -3.27 2.50 -30.35
N GLU A 146 -4.27 2.93 -29.58
CA GLU A 146 -5.27 3.90 -30.03
C GLU A 146 -5.10 5.19 -29.25
N TYR A 147 -5.05 6.32 -29.94
CA TYR A 147 -4.95 7.62 -29.30
C TYR A 147 -5.73 8.68 -30.08
N ARG A 148 -6.17 9.71 -29.36
CA ARG A 148 -6.82 10.89 -29.95
C ARG A 148 -5.99 12.13 -29.67
N LEU A 149 -5.72 12.90 -30.72
CA LEU A 149 -5.05 14.18 -30.63
C LEU A 149 -6.05 15.32 -30.74
N GLN A 150 -5.91 16.33 -29.88
CA GLN A 150 -6.60 17.60 -29.98
C GLN A 150 -5.59 18.72 -29.71
N SER A 151 -5.44 19.64 -30.66
CA SER A 151 -4.49 20.76 -30.57
C SER A 151 -3.04 20.34 -30.26
N GLY A 152 -2.60 19.18 -30.77
CA GLY A 152 -1.27 18.64 -30.53
C GLY A 152 -1.10 17.84 -29.23
N TYR A 153 -2.14 17.74 -28.40
CA TYR A 153 -2.13 17.00 -27.13
C TYR A 153 -2.95 15.71 -27.21
N ILE A 154 -2.49 14.67 -26.50
CA ILE A 154 -3.22 13.41 -26.37
C ILE A 154 -4.38 13.61 -25.38
N THR A 155 -5.62 13.50 -25.86
CA THR A 155 -6.83 13.61 -25.04
C THR A 155 -7.44 12.27 -24.64
N SER A 156 -7.08 11.21 -25.36
CA SER A 156 -7.49 9.84 -25.05
C SER A 156 -6.39 8.88 -25.50
N MET A 157 -6.16 7.84 -24.72
CA MET A 157 -5.20 6.78 -25.00
C MET A 157 -5.73 5.44 -24.55
N LYS A 158 -5.60 4.44 -25.41
CA LYS A 158 -5.92 3.03 -25.16
C LYS A 158 -4.86 2.13 -25.76
N ALA A 159 -4.63 0.98 -25.14
CA ALA A 159 -3.74 -0.04 -25.65
C ALA A 159 -4.45 -1.40 -25.61
N LEU A 160 -4.62 -2.05 -26.75
CA LEU A 160 -5.15 -3.40 -26.84
C LEU A 160 -4.03 -4.39 -26.53
N LEU A 161 -4.15 -5.09 -25.41
CA LEU A 161 -3.22 -6.15 -25.01
C LEU A 161 -3.89 -7.50 -25.14
N ARG A 162 -3.13 -8.44 -25.70
CA ARG A 162 -3.46 -9.86 -25.72
C ARG A 162 -2.53 -10.61 -24.81
N VAL A 163 -3.12 -11.35 -23.88
CA VAL A 163 -2.39 -12.20 -22.94
C VAL A 163 -2.51 -13.64 -23.41
N LYS A 164 -1.35 -14.30 -23.55
CA LYS A 164 -1.20 -15.71 -23.89
C LYS A 164 -0.57 -16.42 -22.69
N GLY A 165 -1.41 -17.13 -21.94
CA GLY A 165 -1.02 -17.91 -20.77
C GLY A 165 -1.85 -19.18 -20.65
N LYS A 166 -2.40 -19.45 -19.45
CA LYS A 166 -3.37 -20.54 -19.23
C LYS A 166 -4.68 -20.32 -20.00
N GLU A 167 -5.05 -19.06 -20.19
CA GLU A 167 -6.16 -18.65 -21.03
C GLU A 167 -5.71 -17.50 -21.92
N GLU A 168 -6.28 -17.45 -23.12
CA GLU A 168 -6.05 -16.37 -24.05
C GLU A 168 -7.16 -15.33 -23.91
N ARG A 169 -6.78 -14.09 -23.58
CA ARG A 169 -7.72 -13.00 -23.37
C ARG A 169 -7.14 -11.71 -23.92
N SER A 170 -7.99 -10.89 -24.53
CA SER A 170 -7.63 -9.53 -24.97
C SER A 170 -8.45 -8.50 -24.21
N PHE A 171 -7.83 -7.38 -23.86
CA PHE A 171 -8.49 -6.27 -23.18
C PHE A 171 -7.82 -4.95 -23.52
N TYR A 172 -8.57 -3.86 -23.39
CA TYR A 172 -8.04 -2.51 -23.50
C TYR A 172 -7.51 -2.05 -22.15
N LEU A 173 -6.28 -1.54 -22.13
CA LEU A 173 -5.78 -0.71 -21.05
C LEU A 173 -6.07 0.75 -21.33
N GLU A 174 -6.56 1.44 -20.31
CA GLU A 174 -6.69 2.89 -20.30
C GLU A 174 -6.07 3.43 -18.99
N PRO A 175 -5.69 4.72 -18.92
CA PRO A 175 -5.03 5.27 -17.73
C PRO A 175 -5.80 5.05 -16.42
N ASN A 176 -7.14 5.00 -16.48
CA ASN A 176 -8.03 4.76 -15.33
C ASN A 176 -8.68 3.37 -15.33
N HIS A 177 -8.33 2.52 -16.29
CA HIS A 177 -8.82 1.15 -16.41
C HIS A 177 -7.62 0.19 -16.55
N PRO A 178 -6.88 -0.04 -15.45
CA PRO A 178 -5.82 -1.05 -15.45
C PRO A 178 -6.42 -2.45 -15.51
N ALA A 179 -5.60 -3.42 -15.90
CA ALA A 179 -5.97 -4.83 -15.91
C ALA A 179 -5.18 -5.62 -14.88
N LEU A 180 -5.77 -6.71 -14.40
CA LEU A 180 -5.09 -7.67 -13.53
C LEU A 180 -4.81 -8.95 -14.33
N VAL A 181 -3.52 -9.27 -14.50
CA VAL A 181 -3.05 -10.41 -15.29
C VAL A 181 -2.19 -11.29 -14.40
N SER A 182 -2.62 -12.52 -14.15
CA SER A 182 -1.85 -13.50 -13.34
C SER A 182 -1.36 -12.97 -11.97
N GLY A 183 -2.13 -12.10 -11.33
CA GLY A 183 -1.77 -11.48 -10.05
C GLY A 183 -0.92 -10.19 -10.16
N TYR A 184 -0.63 -9.74 -11.37
CA TYR A 184 0.05 -8.48 -11.66
C TYR A 184 -0.95 -7.40 -12.09
N GLY A 185 -0.77 -6.18 -11.59
CA GLY A 185 -1.43 -5.00 -12.14
C GLY A 185 -0.70 -4.51 -13.38
N VAL A 186 -1.41 -4.31 -14.49
CA VAL A 186 -0.86 -3.81 -15.74
C VAL A 186 -1.48 -2.45 -16.04
N TYR A 187 -0.65 -1.43 -16.19
CA TYR A 187 -1.05 -0.03 -16.29
C TYR A 187 -0.49 0.61 -17.56
N LEU A 188 -1.34 1.32 -18.29
CA LEU A 188 -0.91 2.22 -19.36
C LEU A 188 -0.52 3.56 -18.75
N LYS A 189 0.77 3.90 -18.75
CA LYS A 189 1.28 5.14 -18.15
C LYS A 189 1.32 6.30 -19.14
N GLN A 190 1.76 6.02 -20.37
CA GLN A 190 1.93 7.05 -21.39
C GLN A 190 1.94 6.44 -22.79
N ILE A 191 1.54 7.21 -23.79
CA ILE A 191 1.82 6.93 -25.20
C ILE A 191 2.80 7.98 -25.73
N GLY A 192 3.89 7.53 -26.34
CA GLY A 192 4.77 8.36 -27.17
C GLY A 192 4.40 8.18 -28.64
N ILE A 193 4.37 9.26 -29.42
CA ILE A 193 3.94 9.23 -30.83
C ILE A 193 5.14 9.35 -31.80
N ASN A 194 6.28 9.87 -31.32
CA ASN A 194 7.48 10.08 -32.12
C ASN A 194 8.63 9.14 -31.69
N PRO A 195 9.38 8.53 -32.63
CA PRO A 195 9.18 8.51 -34.09
C PRO A 195 8.05 7.58 -34.55
N PHE A 196 7.56 6.69 -33.69
CA PHE A 196 6.42 5.80 -33.92
C PHE A 196 5.61 5.67 -32.63
N PRO A 197 4.31 5.29 -32.68
CA PRO A 197 3.51 5.03 -31.49
C PRO A 197 4.13 3.96 -30.58
N ARG A 198 4.37 4.31 -29.31
CA ARG A 198 4.85 3.41 -28.26
C ARG A 198 4.04 3.59 -27.00
N ALA A 199 3.70 2.50 -26.33
CA ALA A 199 3.05 2.53 -25.03
C ALA A 199 4.08 2.25 -23.93
N LEU A 200 4.14 3.14 -22.93
CA LEU A 200 4.80 2.87 -21.66
C LEU A 200 3.83 2.09 -20.78
N ILE A 201 4.14 0.81 -20.59
CA ILE A 201 3.36 -0.09 -19.75
C ILE A 201 4.13 -0.37 -18.46
N GLU A 202 3.46 -0.20 -17.33
CA GLU A 202 3.95 -0.64 -16.03
C GLU A 202 3.28 -1.96 -15.66
N VAL A 203 4.09 -2.93 -15.25
CA VAL A 203 3.64 -4.16 -14.59
C VAL A 203 4.05 -4.07 -13.13
N SER A 204 3.08 -4.12 -12.23
CA SER A 204 3.30 -4.00 -10.80
C SER A 204 2.81 -5.24 -10.06
N TYR A 205 3.62 -5.70 -9.12
CA TYR A 205 3.26 -6.75 -8.17
C TYR A 205 3.10 -6.17 -6.77
N GLU A 206 1.91 -6.33 -6.17
CA GLU A 206 1.56 -5.73 -4.88
C GLU A 206 1.01 -6.78 -3.90
N PRO A 207 1.88 -7.51 -3.19
CA PRO A 207 1.46 -8.59 -2.29
C PRO A 207 0.66 -8.08 -1.08
N GLY A 208 0.83 -6.81 -0.70
CA GLY A 208 0.12 -6.19 0.41
C GLY A 208 -1.33 -5.82 0.10
N ALA A 209 -1.72 -5.69 -1.16
CA ALA A 209 -2.99 -5.04 -1.54
C ALA A 209 -4.24 -5.70 -0.90
N VAL A 210 -4.31 -7.04 -0.92
CA VAL A 210 -5.43 -7.80 -0.33
C VAL A 210 -5.47 -7.61 1.20
N TRP A 211 -4.31 -7.62 1.85
CA TRP A 211 -4.21 -7.42 3.30
C TRP A 211 -4.60 -6.01 3.71
N ALA A 212 -4.24 -5.00 2.92
CA ALA A 212 -4.64 -3.61 3.15
C ALA A 212 -6.17 -3.47 3.03
N LEU A 213 -6.78 -4.12 2.05
CA LEU A 213 -8.24 -4.12 1.87
C LEU A 213 -8.96 -4.79 3.06
N ILE A 214 -8.53 -5.99 3.45
CA ILE A 214 -9.07 -6.69 4.62
C ILE A 214 -8.93 -5.83 5.87
N GLY A 215 -7.74 -5.27 6.09
CA GLY A 215 -7.46 -4.41 7.23
C GLY A 215 -8.32 -3.15 7.26
N GLY A 216 -8.50 -2.50 6.10
CA GLY A 216 -9.36 -1.33 5.94
C GLY A 216 -10.83 -1.62 6.24
N ILE A 217 -11.37 -2.75 5.74
CA ILE A 217 -12.74 -3.19 6.02
C ILE A 217 -12.93 -3.42 7.52
N LEU A 218 -12.02 -4.16 8.16
CA LEU A 218 -12.10 -4.42 9.60
C LEU A 218 -12.02 -3.12 10.41
N PHE A 219 -11.08 -2.24 10.08
CA PHE A 219 -10.90 -0.96 10.74
C PHE A 219 -12.18 -0.10 10.64
N ALA A 220 -12.78 -0.02 9.45
CA ALA A 220 -14.01 0.72 9.22
C ALA A 220 -15.20 0.13 10.00
N LEU A 221 -15.42 -1.19 9.91
CA LEU A 221 -16.51 -1.87 10.63
C LEU A 221 -16.38 -1.71 12.15
N GLY A 222 -15.16 -1.90 12.68
CA GLY A 222 -14.88 -1.73 14.10
C GLY A 222 -15.16 -0.29 14.57
N THR A 223 -14.76 0.70 13.78
CA THR A 223 -14.95 2.12 14.07
C THR A 223 -16.43 2.52 14.04
N VAL A 224 -17.15 2.16 12.97
CA VAL A 224 -18.59 2.46 12.82
C VAL A 224 -19.38 1.82 13.96
N THR A 225 -19.12 0.54 14.26
CA THR A 225 -19.78 -0.17 15.37
C THR A 225 -19.54 0.53 16.71
N LEU A 226 -18.29 0.93 16.99
CA LEU A 226 -17.94 1.62 18.22
C LEU A 226 -18.68 2.96 18.36
N ILE A 227 -18.72 3.75 17.28
CA ILE A 227 -19.39 5.05 17.26
C ILE A 227 -20.90 4.89 17.48
N LEU A 228 -21.56 4.02 16.70
CA LEU A 228 -23.00 3.80 16.81
C LEU A 228 -23.42 3.34 18.21
N LEU A 229 -22.65 2.43 18.81
CA LEU A 229 -22.94 1.94 20.16
C LEU A 229 -22.67 2.99 21.24
N LYS A 230 -21.69 3.88 21.05
CA LYS A 230 -21.46 5.01 21.97
C LYS A 230 -22.57 6.05 21.87
N LEU A 231 -23.02 6.40 20.66
CA LEU A 231 -24.12 7.34 20.43
C LEU A 231 -25.42 6.84 21.06
N LYS A 232 -25.78 5.58 20.86
CA LYS A 232 -26.99 4.96 21.45
C LYS A 232 -26.97 4.99 22.98
N ARG A 233 -25.79 5.00 23.60
CA ARG A 233 -25.62 4.99 25.06
C ARG A 233 -25.53 6.39 25.68
N GLY A 234 -25.28 7.44 24.88
CA GLY A 234 -25.30 8.84 25.32
C GLY A 234 -26.66 9.52 25.14
N GLN A 235 -27.65 8.82 24.58
CA GLN A 235 -29.02 9.30 24.35
C GLN A 235 -30.06 8.74 25.34
N GLY A 236 -29.62 8.04 26.39
CA GLY A 236 -30.48 7.53 27.47
C GLY A 236 -29.82 7.78 28.82
#